data_AF-R1BVR3-F1
#
_entry.id   AF-R1BVR3-F1
#
_cell.length_a   1.000
_cell.length_b   1.000
_cell.length_c   1.000
_cell.angle_alpha   90.00
_cell.angle_beta   90.00
_cell.angle_gamma   90.00
#
_symmetry.space_group_name_H-M   'P 1'
#
loop_
_entity.id
_entity.type
_entity.pdbx_description
1 polymer ?
#
loop_
_entity_poly.entity_id
_entity_poly.type
_entity_poly.pdbx_seq_one_letter_code
_entity_poly.pdbx_strand_id
1 'polypeptide(L)'
;YTTWQEASSRCAALGYTLCDKNCADKGCNYNSIWACVHDATATRHLNVAIAAQCCDGSTCKRKSSSSNDDCIAGMWSSSFEYTTWQEASSRCAALGYTLCDKNCADKGCNYNSIWACVHDATATRHLNVAIAAQCCDGSTCKRKSSRSNDDCIAGMWSSSFEYTTWQEASSRCAALGYTLCDKNCADKGCNYNSIWVWTSEPCPLPYELP
;
A
#
# COMPACT_ATOMS: atom_id res chain seq x y z
N TYR A 1 -26.30 -11.10 -5.99
CA TYR A 1 -25.21 -10.82 -6.95
C TYR A 1 -25.44 -9.41 -7.48
N THR A 2 -24.46 -8.51 -7.36
CA THR A 2 -24.55 -7.15 -7.92
C THR A 2 -23.79 -7.16 -9.24
N THR A 3 -24.43 -6.76 -10.32
CA THR A 3 -23.80 -6.65 -11.64
C THR A 3 -22.90 -5.42 -11.72
N TRP A 4 -21.94 -5.41 -12.65
CA TRP A 4 -21.10 -4.24 -12.91
C TRP A 4 -21.93 -3.01 -13.29
N GLN A 5 -23.00 -3.19 -14.08
CA GLN A 5 -23.92 -2.11 -14.44
C GLN A 5 -24.64 -1.53 -13.22
N GLU A 6 -25.12 -2.37 -12.29
CA GLU A 6 -25.77 -1.91 -11.05
C GLU A 6 -24.78 -1.19 -10.12
N ALA A 7 -23.56 -1.70 -9.99
CA ALA A 7 -22.50 -1.04 -9.22
C ALA A 7 -22.16 0.34 -9.83
N SER A 8 -21.93 0.40 -11.14
CA SER A 8 -21.64 1.63 -11.88
C SER A 8 -22.79 2.64 -11.81
N SER A 9 -24.04 2.18 -11.77
CA SER A 9 -25.23 3.04 -11.71
C SER A 9 -25.46 3.61 -10.31
N ARG A 10 -25.21 2.81 -9.26
CA ARG A 10 -25.22 3.28 -7.86
C ARG A 10 -24.16 4.35 -7.62
N CYS A 11 -23.03 4.25 -8.31
CA CYS A 11 -22.03 5.30 -8.31
C CYS A 11 -22.60 6.60 -8.87
N ALA A 12 -23.01 6.57 -10.14
CA ALA A 12 -23.51 7.74 -10.85
C ALA A 12 -24.67 8.47 -10.13
N ALA A 13 -25.56 7.73 -9.47
CA ALA A 13 -26.74 8.28 -8.78
C ALA A 13 -26.42 9.16 -7.56
N LEU A 14 -25.24 9.02 -6.94
CA LEU A 14 -24.86 9.83 -5.78
C LEU A 14 -24.12 11.13 -6.19
N GLY A 15 -24.06 11.47 -7.48
CA GLY A 15 -23.32 12.66 -7.97
C GLY A 15 -21.80 12.52 -7.83
N TYR A 16 -21.36 11.30 -7.57
CA TYR A 16 -19.98 10.89 -7.34
C TYR A 16 -19.70 9.66 -8.23
N THR A 17 -18.44 9.31 -8.42
CA THR A 17 -18.05 8.05 -9.08
C THR A 17 -17.91 6.85 -8.09
N LEU A 18 -18.24 7.09 -6.82
CA LEU A 18 -18.36 6.30 -5.57
C LEU A 18 -17.14 5.75 -4.80
N CYS A 19 -17.40 5.66 -3.49
CA CYS A 19 -16.54 5.89 -2.34
C CYS A 19 -15.74 4.68 -1.83
N ASP A 20 -14.62 5.01 -1.17
CA ASP A 20 -14.44 4.66 0.23
C ASP A 20 -14.21 5.99 1.00
N LYS A 21 -15.06 6.37 1.96
CA LYS A 21 -14.86 6.03 3.36
C LYS A 21 -16.15 5.79 4.15
N ASN A 22 -15.96 4.97 5.18
CA ASN A 22 -16.65 4.87 6.47
C ASN A 22 -17.77 5.88 6.75
N CYS A 23 -18.96 5.36 7.05
CA CYS A 23 -19.89 6.04 7.93
C CYS A 23 -19.31 6.05 9.36
N ALA A 24 -18.59 7.11 9.73
CA ALA A 24 -18.55 7.54 11.13
C ALA A 24 -18.35 9.05 11.20
N ASP A 25 -19.35 9.74 11.72
CA ASP A 25 -19.45 11.19 11.95
C ASP A 25 -18.35 11.83 12.85
N LYS A 26 -17.08 11.36 12.91
CA LYS A 26 -16.11 11.81 13.93
C LYS A 26 -14.64 11.93 13.51
N GLY A 27 -14.32 12.76 12.52
CA GLY A 27 -13.00 13.43 12.43
C GLY A 27 -11.85 12.66 11.76
N CYS A 28 -11.12 13.38 10.90
CA CYS A 28 -10.09 12.90 9.97
C CYS A 28 -8.81 12.31 10.63
N ASN A 29 -8.21 11.28 10.01
CA ASN A 29 -6.74 11.09 10.04
C ASN A 29 -6.23 10.37 8.76
N TYR A 30 -5.04 10.77 8.30
CA TYR A 30 -4.40 10.46 7.01
C TYR A 30 -3.86 9.01 6.98
N ASN A 31 -4.35 8.14 6.06
CA ASN A 31 -3.60 6.94 5.59
C ASN A 31 -4.28 6.00 4.55
N SER A 32 -5.12 6.49 3.61
CA SER A 32 -5.71 5.54 2.63
C SER A 32 -6.16 6.21 1.33
N ILE A 33 -5.58 5.76 0.22
CA ILE A 33 -5.78 6.21 -1.17
C ILE A 33 -7.09 5.58 -1.71
N TRP A 34 -7.99 6.39 -2.29
CA TRP A 34 -9.28 5.96 -2.86
C TRP A 34 -9.42 6.47 -4.30
N ALA A 35 -10.06 5.69 -5.18
CA ALA A 35 -10.39 6.10 -6.55
C ALA A 35 -11.40 5.18 -7.24
N CYS A 36 -12.09 5.72 -8.26
CA CYS A 36 -13.11 5.03 -9.04
C CYS A 36 -12.52 4.55 -10.37
N VAL A 37 -12.67 3.26 -10.66
CA VAL A 37 -12.08 2.63 -11.86
C VAL A 37 -13.19 2.16 -12.78
N HIS A 38 -13.36 2.86 -13.90
CA HIS A 38 -14.41 2.57 -14.90
C HIS A 38 -14.00 1.48 -15.90
N ASP A 39 -12.74 1.07 -15.85
CA ASP A 39 -12.22 -0.03 -16.64
C ASP A 39 -12.38 -1.34 -15.86
N ALA A 40 -13.31 -2.20 -16.28
CA ALA A 40 -13.57 -3.49 -15.67
C ALA A 40 -12.35 -4.45 -15.75
N THR A 41 -11.39 -4.16 -16.64
CA THR A 41 -10.16 -4.94 -16.83
C THR A 41 -8.99 -4.41 -16.02
N ALA A 42 -9.15 -3.27 -15.34
CA ALA A 42 -8.08 -2.71 -14.52
C ALA A 42 -7.80 -3.59 -13.29
N THR A 43 -6.53 -3.86 -13.08
CA THR A 43 -6.01 -4.54 -11.88
C THR A 43 -5.25 -3.60 -10.96
N ARG A 44 -5.05 -2.35 -11.40
CA ARG A 44 -4.36 -1.27 -10.70
C ARG A 44 -5.07 0.06 -10.94
N HIS A 45 -4.93 0.98 -10.00
CA HIS A 45 -5.28 2.39 -10.16
C HIS A 45 -4.17 3.27 -9.60
N LEU A 46 -3.69 4.24 -10.38
CA LEU A 46 -2.51 5.06 -10.05
C LEU A 46 -1.32 4.20 -9.59
N ASN A 47 -1.09 3.04 -10.21
CA ASN A 47 -0.08 2.04 -9.83
C ASN A 47 -0.29 1.29 -8.49
N VAL A 48 -1.36 1.56 -7.75
CA VAL A 48 -1.78 0.76 -6.58
C VAL A 48 -2.62 -0.42 -7.04
N ALA A 49 -2.35 -1.64 -6.56
CA ALA A 49 -3.18 -2.78 -6.94
C ALA A 49 -4.58 -2.71 -6.32
N ILE A 50 -5.54 -3.27 -7.05
CA ILE A 50 -6.92 -3.39 -6.61
C ILE A 50 -7.08 -4.80 -6.02
N ALA A 51 -7.17 -4.89 -4.68
CA ALA A 51 -7.36 -6.17 -3.99
C ALA A 51 -8.84 -6.57 -3.96
N ALA A 52 -9.14 -7.84 -4.25
CA ALA A 52 -10.47 -8.39 -4.06
C ALA A 52 -10.88 -8.36 -2.58
N GLN A 53 -12.05 -7.81 -2.29
CA GLN A 53 -12.63 -7.75 -0.95
C GLN A 53 -14.09 -8.19 -1.05
N CYS A 54 -14.49 -9.12 -0.18
CA CYS A 54 -15.81 -9.72 -0.22
C CYS A 54 -16.66 -9.29 0.98
N CYS A 55 -17.97 -9.40 0.82
CA CYS A 55 -18.99 -9.06 1.79
C CYS A 55 -19.92 -10.28 1.98
N ASP A 56 -20.10 -10.71 3.22
CA ASP A 56 -21.18 -11.59 3.65
C ASP A 56 -22.27 -10.74 4.31
N GLY A 57 -23.25 -10.31 3.52
CA GLY A 57 -24.15 -9.22 3.89
C GLY A 57 -23.37 -7.95 4.22
N SER A 58 -23.45 -7.49 5.47
CA SER A 58 -22.69 -6.33 5.96
C SER A 58 -21.30 -6.69 6.52
N THR A 59 -20.93 -7.96 6.56
CA THR A 59 -19.66 -8.39 7.17
C THR A 59 -18.56 -8.45 6.13
N CYS A 60 -17.49 -7.70 6.37
CA CYS A 60 -16.32 -7.64 5.49
C CYS A 60 -15.41 -8.86 5.62
N LYS A 61 -14.96 -9.40 4.47
CA LYS A 61 -14.10 -10.58 4.33
C LYS A 61 -12.95 -10.30 3.35
N ARG A 62 -11.71 -10.31 3.85
CA ARG A 62 -10.50 -10.35 3.00
C ARG A 62 -9.90 -11.76 2.87
N LYS A 63 -10.37 -12.66 3.71
CA LYS A 63 -9.91 -14.04 3.89
C LYS A 63 -11.08 -14.94 4.18
N SER A 64 -10.98 -16.21 3.81
CA SER A 64 -12.02 -17.21 4.05
C SER A 64 -11.97 -17.78 5.49
N SER A 65 -10.84 -17.64 6.19
CA SER A 65 -10.65 -18.07 7.58
C SER A 65 -10.12 -16.94 8.48
N SER A 66 -9.67 -17.26 9.69
CA SER A 66 -8.92 -16.34 10.55
C SER A 66 -7.45 -16.18 10.14
N SER A 67 -6.89 -17.10 9.34
CA SER A 67 -5.49 -17.07 8.88
C SER A 67 -5.27 -16.09 7.73
N ASN A 68 -4.09 -15.47 7.68
CA ASN A 68 -3.68 -14.64 6.53
C ASN A 68 -3.15 -15.46 5.35
N ASP A 69 -3.05 -16.79 5.50
CA ASP A 69 -2.73 -17.67 4.36
C ASP A 69 -3.93 -17.81 3.42
N ASP A 70 -5.14 -17.63 3.94
CA ASP A 70 -6.41 -17.84 3.23
C ASP A 70 -6.99 -16.55 2.64
N CYS A 71 -6.12 -15.63 2.25
CA CYS A 71 -6.53 -14.36 1.66
C CYS A 71 -7.10 -14.55 0.26
N ILE A 72 -8.24 -13.90 -0.02
CA ILE A 72 -9.03 -14.14 -1.24
C ILE A 72 -8.28 -13.68 -2.50
N ALA A 73 -7.50 -12.60 -2.40
CA ALA A 73 -6.55 -12.18 -3.42
C ALA A 73 -5.09 -12.42 -3.00
N GLY A 74 -4.85 -13.37 -2.09
CA GLY A 74 -3.52 -13.64 -1.53
C GLY A 74 -3.02 -12.55 -0.59
N MET A 75 -1.90 -12.79 0.10
CA MET A 75 -1.32 -11.85 1.04
C MET A 75 -0.48 -10.80 0.28
N TRP A 76 -0.67 -9.50 0.58
CA TRP A 76 -0.01 -8.39 -0.14
C TRP A 76 1.50 -8.61 -0.36
N SER A 77 2.17 -9.24 0.62
CA SER A 77 3.63 -9.38 0.70
C SER A 77 4.23 -10.65 0.16
N SER A 78 3.43 -11.59 -0.31
CA SER A 78 3.96 -12.90 -0.70
C SER A 78 3.17 -13.57 -1.81
N SER A 79 1.85 -13.65 -1.66
CA SER A 79 0.99 -14.43 -2.57
C SER A 79 -0.06 -13.57 -3.29
N PHE A 80 0.11 -12.24 -3.32
CA PHE A 80 -0.90 -11.34 -3.88
C PHE A 80 -1.14 -11.59 -5.37
N GLU A 81 -2.40 -11.82 -5.70
CA GLU A 81 -2.84 -12.00 -7.08
C GLU A 81 -3.63 -10.77 -7.52
N TYR A 82 -3.20 -10.19 -8.64
CA TYR A 82 -3.89 -9.08 -9.28
C TYR A 82 -5.17 -9.58 -9.91
N THR A 83 -6.30 -8.98 -9.56
CA THR A 83 -7.62 -9.39 -10.07
C THR A 83 -8.33 -8.23 -10.72
N THR A 84 -8.91 -8.48 -11.89
CA THR A 84 -9.95 -7.63 -12.48
C THR A 84 -11.22 -7.66 -11.64
N TRP A 85 -12.18 -6.77 -11.94
CA TRP A 85 -13.47 -6.77 -11.25
C TRP A 85 -14.18 -8.13 -11.36
N GLN A 86 -14.14 -8.74 -12.55
CA GLN A 86 -14.84 -10.00 -12.81
C GLN A 86 -14.19 -11.17 -12.06
N GLU A 87 -12.86 -11.24 -12.02
CA GLU A 87 -12.13 -12.26 -11.27
C GLU A 87 -12.37 -12.11 -9.75
N ALA A 88 -12.29 -10.88 -9.24
CA ALA A 88 -12.56 -10.59 -7.83
C ALA A 88 -13.99 -10.99 -7.43
N SER A 89 -14.97 -10.61 -8.25
CA SER A 89 -16.38 -10.97 -8.06
C SER A 89 -16.59 -12.49 -8.08
N SER A 90 -15.93 -13.18 -9.01
CA SER A 90 -16.01 -14.65 -9.13
C SER A 90 -15.40 -15.35 -7.91
N ARG A 91 -14.26 -14.87 -7.39
CA ARG A 91 -13.65 -15.40 -6.17
C ARG A 91 -14.56 -15.21 -4.95
N CYS A 92 -15.18 -14.05 -4.80
CA CYS A 92 -16.17 -13.83 -3.75
C CYS A 92 -17.35 -14.79 -3.87
N ALA A 93 -17.90 -14.94 -5.09
CA ALA A 93 -19.03 -15.81 -5.36
C ALA A 93 -18.72 -17.29 -5.07
N ALA A 94 -17.52 -17.76 -5.40
CA ALA A 94 -17.07 -19.12 -5.10
C ALA A 94 -17.05 -19.43 -3.60
N LEU A 95 -16.91 -18.40 -2.76
CA LEU A 95 -16.96 -18.50 -1.30
C LEU A 95 -18.35 -18.22 -0.71
N GLY A 96 -19.36 -18.00 -1.55
CA GLY A 96 -20.72 -17.64 -1.13
C GLY A 96 -20.90 -16.17 -0.74
N TYR A 97 -19.95 -15.31 -1.10
CA TYR A 97 -19.95 -13.88 -0.78
C TYR A 97 -20.23 -13.02 -2.01
N THR A 98 -20.51 -11.74 -1.80
CA THR A 98 -20.55 -10.74 -2.89
C THR A 98 -19.27 -9.91 -2.88
N LEU A 99 -18.89 -9.33 -4.03
CA LEU A 99 -17.87 -8.29 -4.02
C LEU A 99 -18.34 -7.13 -3.14
N CYS A 100 -17.46 -6.65 -2.28
CA CYS A 100 -17.80 -5.66 -1.26
C CYS A 100 -17.77 -4.25 -1.87
N ASP A 101 -18.80 -3.45 -1.58
CA ASP A 101 -18.90 -2.05 -2.00
C ASP A 101 -18.29 -1.08 -0.97
N LYS A 102 -17.51 -1.60 -0.03
CA LYS A 102 -16.84 -0.86 1.03
C LYS A 102 -15.46 -1.45 1.32
N ASN A 103 -14.58 -0.66 1.93
CA ASN A 103 -13.28 -1.14 2.35
C ASN A 103 -13.36 -2.01 3.60
N CYS A 104 -12.64 -3.13 3.55
CA CYS A 104 -12.52 -4.08 4.65
C CYS A 104 -11.26 -3.84 5.49
N ALA A 105 -10.96 -2.59 5.80
CA ALA A 105 -9.82 -2.21 6.62
C ALA A 105 -9.76 -3.07 7.90
N ASP A 106 -8.53 -3.43 8.29
CA ASP A 106 -8.20 -4.18 9.51
C ASP A 106 -8.71 -5.63 9.51
N LYS A 107 -9.10 -6.16 8.35
CA LYS A 107 -9.48 -7.58 8.18
C LYS A 107 -8.31 -8.49 7.79
N GLY A 108 -7.07 -8.06 7.98
CA GLY A 108 -5.86 -8.85 7.71
C GLY A 108 -5.39 -8.78 6.25
N CYS A 109 -4.64 -9.81 5.83
CA CYS A 109 -4.03 -9.94 4.49
C CYS A 109 -2.96 -8.90 4.14
N ASN A 110 -2.55 -8.10 5.11
CA ASN A 110 -1.54 -7.05 4.95
C ASN A 110 -1.95 -5.95 3.94
N TYR A 111 -3.22 -5.90 3.52
CA TYR A 111 -3.73 -4.89 2.56
C TYR A 111 -3.78 -3.48 3.16
N ASN A 112 -3.61 -3.35 4.47
CA ASN A 112 -3.48 -2.07 5.15
C ASN A 112 -2.03 -1.56 5.18
N SER A 113 -1.05 -2.41 4.85
CA SER A 113 0.34 -2.03 5.00
C SER A 113 0.79 -1.25 3.78
N ILE A 114 1.19 -0.01 4.06
CA ILE A 114 1.78 0.94 3.12
C ILE A 114 3.23 0.57 2.79
N TRP A 115 3.44 -0.59 2.17
CA TRP A 115 4.67 -0.89 1.44
C TRP A 115 4.29 -1.22 0.00
N ALA A 116 5.14 -0.84 -0.93
CA ALA A 116 4.90 -1.00 -2.35
C ALA A 116 6.19 -1.35 -3.08
N CYS A 117 6.06 -2.17 -4.11
CA CYS A 117 7.14 -2.45 -5.02
C CYS A 117 7.36 -1.30 -5.99
N VAL A 118 8.60 -0.81 -6.04
CA VAL A 118 9.04 0.18 -7.01
C VAL A 118 9.98 -0.53 -7.98
N HIS A 119 9.50 -0.79 -9.19
CA HIS A 119 10.24 -1.52 -10.22
C HIS A 119 11.08 -0.60 -11.13
N ASP A 120 10.81 0.71 -11.11
CA ASP A 120 11.61 1.71 -11.82
C ASP A 120 12.83 2.07 -10.97
N ALA A 121 14.02 1.68 -11.44
CA ALA A 121 15.29 1.94 -10.77
C ALA A 121 15.62 3.44 -10.61
N THR A 122 14.98 4.31 -11.42
CA THR A 122 15.17 5.76 -11.40
C THR A 122 14.12 6.48 -10.56
N ALA A 123 13.14 5.76 -10.01
CA ALA A 123 12.09 6.35 -9.21
C ALA A 123 12.64 6.99 -7.94
N THR A 124 12.14 8.18 -7.63
CA THR A 124 12.41 8.90 -6.37
C THR A 124 11.12 9.22 -5.61
N ARG A 125 9.98 8.81 -6.18
CA ARG A 125 8.63 9.05 -5.70
C ARG A 125 7.79 7.80 -5.94
N HIS A 126 6.83 7.56 -5.04
CA HIS A 126 5.76 6.59 -5.24
C HIS A 126 4.43 7.30 -5.01
N LEU A 127 3.51 7.22 -5.98
CA LEU A 127 2.22 7.93 -5.96
C LEU A 127 2.34 9.45 -5.76
N ASN A 128 3.31 10.07 -6.44
CA ASN A 128 3.64 11.50 -6.27
C ASN A 128 4.04 11.91 -4.84
N VAL A 129 4.34 10.96 -3.96
CA VAL A 129 4.92 11.21 -2.64
C VAL A 129 6.39 10.82 -2.67
N ALA A 130 7.26 11.65 -2.08
CA ALA A 130 8.70 11.39 -2.04
C ALA A 130 9.03 10.08 -1.30
N ILE A 131 10.15 9.46 -1.65
CA ILE A 131 10.70 8.30 -0.95
C ILE A 131 12.03 8.71 -0.31
N ALA A 132 12.11 8.63 1.02
CA ALA A 132 13.29 9.00 1.77
C ALA A 132 14.21 7.81 2.03
N ALA A 133 15.52 8.05 2.06
CA ALA A 133 16.48 7.09 2.57
C ALA A 133 16.40 7.00 4.10
N GLN A 134 16.40 5.79 4.64
CA GLN A 134 16.56 5.51 6.06
C GLN A 134 17.49 4.31 6.22
N CYS A 135 18.35 4.35 7.22
CA CYS A 135 19.40 3.36 7.40
C CYS A 135 19.28 2.64 8.74
N CYS A 136 19.86 1.45 8.82
CA CYS A 136 19.91 0.63 10.02
C CYS A 136 21.35 0.19 10.30
N ASP A 137 21.74 0.33 11.57
CA ASP A 137 22.93 -0.27 12.16
C ASP A 137 22.48 -1.56 12.88
N GLY A 138 22.43 -2.66 12.11
CA GLY A 138 21.75 -3.88 12.52
C GLY A 138 20.27 -3.62 12.83
N SER A 139 19.89 -3.70 14.11
CA SER A 139 18.50 -3.46 14.53
C SER A 139 18.17 -1.99 14.80
N THR A 140 19.15 -1.09 14.84
CA THR A 140 18.95 0.29 15.28
C THR A 140 18.68 1.23 14.09
N CYS A 141 17.50 1.83 14.09
CA CYS A 141 17.07 2.81 13.09
C CYS A 141 17.85 4.13 13.14
N LYS A 142 18.25 4.61 11.97
CA LYS A 142 18.93 5.89 11.71
C LYS A 142 18.22 6.61 10.55
N ARG A 143 17.60 7.76 10.84
CA ARG A 143 17.20 8.74 9.81
C ARG A 143 18.15 9.92 9.72
N LYS A 144 19.09 10.00 10.67
CA LYS A 144 20.05 11.07 10.91
C LYS A 144 21.30 10.51 11.57
N SER A 145 22.45 11.14 11.38
CA SER A 145 23.72 10.74 11.99
C SER A 145 23.90 11.21 13.44
N SER A 146 23.11 12.19 13.88
CA SER A 146 23.19 12.84 15.18
C SER A 146 21.81 12.90 15.85
N ARG A 147 21.65 13.78 16.85
CA ARG A 147 20.35 14.08 17.47
C ARG A 147 19.60 15.22 16.77
N SER A 148 20.25 16.00 15.90
CA SER A 148 19.62 17.10 15.15
C SER A 148 18.87 16.61 13.91
N ASN A 149 17.92 17.37 13.38
CA ASN A 149 17.33 17.09 12.07
C ASN A 149 18.08 17.77 10.91
N ASP A 150 19.21 18.42 11.19
CA ASP A 150 20.03 19.07 10.15
C ASP A 150 20.83 18.04 9.34
N ASP A 151 21.08 16.86 9.90
CA ASP A 151 21.90 15.80 9.33
C ASP A 151 21.07 14.55 8.99
N CYS A 152 19.87 14.78 8.49
CA CYS A 152 19.01 13.74 7.94
C CYS A 152 19.62 13.13 6.68
N ILE A 153 19.55 11.80 6.54
CA ILE A 153 20.23 11.04 5.47
C ILE A 153 19.75 11.44 4.06
N ALA A 154 18.47 11.77 3.90
CA ALA A 154 17.89 12.34 2.69
C ALA A 154 17.43 13.80 2.89
N GLY A 155 18.05 14.53 3.83
CA GLY A 155 17.62 15.88 4.20
C GLY A 155 16.27 15.93 4.92
N MET A 156 15.88 17.09 5.44
CA MET A 156 14.63 17.25 6.18
C MET A 156 13.47 17.46 5.20
N TRP A 157 12.39 16.66 5.31
CA TRP A 157 11.27 16.68 4.36
C TRP A 157 10.65 18.08 4.14
N SER A 158 10.66 18.95 5.16
CA SER A 158 10.07 20.28 5.10
C SER A 158 10.95 21.38 4.51
N SER A 159 12.24 21.13 4.25
CA SER A 159 13.17 22.23 3.92
C SER A 159 14.37 21.84 3.04
N SER A 160 15.09 20.78 3.38
CA SER A 160 16.37 20.42 2.75
C SER A 160 16.35 19.05 2.08
N PHE A 161 15.17 18.56 1.73
CA PHE A 161 14.97 17.20 1.23
C PHE A 161 15.72 16.94 -0.09
N GLU A 162 16.44 15.83 -0.12
CA GLU A 162 17.14 15.33 -1.30
C GLU A 162 16.50 14.03 -1.77
N TYR A 163 16.03 14.04 -3.02
CA TYR A 163 15.45 12.86 -3.65
C TYR A 163 16.53 11.80 -3.89
N THR A 164 16.17 10.54 -3.66
CA THR A 164 17.07 9.40 -3.86
C THR A 164 16.34 8.27 -4.55
N THR A 165 17.00 7.65 -5.52
CA THR A 165 16.67 6.31 -5.99
C THR A 165 16.99 5.29 -4.91
N TRP A 166 16.50 4.05 -5.07
CA TRP A 166 16.84 2.97 -4.14
C TRP A 166 18.37 2.75 -4.05
N GLN A 167 19.07 2.80 -5.19
CA GLN A 167 20.52 2.60 -5.24
C GLN A 167 21.29 3.75 -4.57
N GLU A 168 20.88 4.99 -4.77
CA GLU A 168 21.48 6.16 -4.09
C GLU A 168 21.21 6.10 -2.59
N ALA A 169 20.00 5.74 -2.16
CA ALA A 169 19.66 5.56 -0.76
C ALA A 169 20.52 4.47 -0.09
N SER A 170 20.67 3.32 -0.77
CA SER A 170 21.54 2.23 -0.33
C SER A 170 23.00 2.68 -0.21
N SER A 171 23.50 3.40 -1.22
CA SER A 171 24.87 3.92 -1.23
C SER A 171 25.12 4.95 -0.12
N ARG A 172 24.14 5.82 0.17
CA ARG A 172 24.20 6.78 1.30
C ARG A 172 24.28 6.05 2.64
N CYS A 173 23.48 5.00 2.83
CA CYS A 173 23.58 4.17 4.03
C CYS A 173 24.97 3.52 4.15
N ALA A 174 25.46 2.93 3.06
CA ALA A 174 26.77 2.28 3.03
C ALA A 174 27.92 3.25 3.33
N ALA A 175 27.87 4.48 2.80
CA ALA A 175 28.85 5.52 3.08
C ALA A 175 28.94 5.93 4.56
N LEU A 176 27.85 5.71 5.31
CA LEU A 176 27.77 5.94 6.75
C LEU A 176 28.06 4.68 7.59
N GLY A 177 28.41 3.56 6.95
CA GLY A 177 28.63 2.27 7.62
C GLY A 177 27.35 1.53 8.00
N TYR A 178 26.22 1.87 7.37
CA TYR A 178 24.90 1.29 7.63
C TYR A 178 24.35 0.55 6.41
N THR A 179 23.19 -0.07 6.57
CA THR A 179 22.41 -0.69 5.49
C THR A 179 21.04 -0.02 5.38
N LEU A 180 20.30 -0.23 4.28
CA LEU A 180 18.87 0.11 4.28
C LEU A 180 18.14 -0.75 5.33
N CYS A 181 17.14 -0.16 5.99
CA CYS A 181 16.34 -0.88 6.97
C CYS A 181 15.36 -1.85 6.31
N ASP A 182 15.11 -2.98 6.97
CA ASP A 182 14.06 -3.96 6.67
C ASP A 182 12.67 -3.55 7.20
N LYS A 183 12.60 -2.41 7.89
CA LYS A 183 11.42 -1.93 8.63
C LYS A 183 11.28 -0.43 8.56
N ASN A 184 10.07 0.08 8.77
CA ASN A 184 9.85 1.53 8.89
C ASN A 184 10.41 2.08 10.20
N CYS A 185 11.30 3.07 10.12
CA CYS A 185 11.89 3.74 11.27
C CYS A 185 11.03 4.90 11.80
N ALA A 186 9.75 4.63 12.06
CA ALA A 186 8.81 5.63 12.55
C ALA A 186 9.35 6.35 13.81
N ASP A 187 9.01 7.64 13.91
CA ASP A 187 9.30 8.51 15.05
C ASP A 187 10.81 8.75 15.33
N LYS A 188 11.67 8.52 14.34
CA LYS A 188 13.11 8.83 14.43
C LYS A 188 13.49 10.24 13.94
N GLY A 189 12.50 11.10 13.69
CA GLY A 189 12.68 12.48 13.24
C GLY A 189 12.72 12.63 11.72
N CYS A 190 13.29 13.75 11.25
CA CYS A 190 13.41 14.15 9.83
C CYS A 190 12.08 14.37 9.08
N ASN A 191 10.94 14.30 9.79
CA ASN A 191 9.60 14.38 9.23
C ASN A 191 9.26 13.30 8.19
N TYR A 192 9.94 12.15 8.21
CA TYR A 192 9.70 11.08 7.24
C TYR A 192 8.42 10.26 7.51
N ASN A 193 7.74 10.46 8.64
CA ASN A 193 6.50 9.73 8.95
C ASN A 193 5.36 10.02 7.97
N SER A 194 5.43 11.11 7.20
CA SER A 194 4.40 11.51 6.24
C SER A 194 4.76 11.18 4.79
N ILE A 195 5.86 10.49 4.54
CA ILE A 195 6.35 10.12 3.20
C ILE A 195 6.79 8.64 3.17
N TRP A 196 7.08 8.13 1.98
CA TRP A 196 7.61 6.77 1.82
C TRP A 196 9.06 6.69 2.27
N VAL A 197 9.51 5.47 2.57
CA VAL A 197 10.91 5.20 2.91
C VAL A 197 11.41 3.98 2.13
N TRP A 198 12.66 4.04 1.67
CA TRP A 198 13.31 2.88 1.05
C TRP A 198 13.57 1.79 2.09
N THR A 199 13.45 0.53 1.64
CA THR A 199 13.67 -0.67 2.46
C THR A 199 14.70 -1.59 1.79
N SER A 200 15.40 -2.40 2.58
CA SER A 200 16.23 -3.51 2.09
C SER A 200 15.42 -4.73 1.68
N GLU A 201 14.13 -4.79 2.06
CA GLU A 201 13.24 -5.89 1.69
C GLU A 201 13.08 -5.98 0.16
N PRO A 202 13.36 -7.13 -0.45
CA PRO A 202 13.16 -7.31 -1.87
C PRO A 202 11.67 -7.34 -2.20
N CYS A 203 11.36 -6.95 -3.43
CA CYS A 203 10.04 -7.23 -3.96
C CYS A 203 9.78 -8.74 -4.01
N PRO A 204 8.60 -9.23 -3.58
CA PRO A 204 8.21 -10.60 -3.85
C PRO A 204 8.26 -10.82 -5.36
N LEU A 205 8.91 -11.91 -5.79
CA LEU A 205 8.91 -12.30 -7.19
C LEU A 205 7.45 -12.56 -7.62
N PRO A 206 7.03 -12.14 -8.82
CA PRO A 206 5.79 -12.65 -9.37
C PRO A 206 5.94 -14.18 -9.44
N TYR A 207 5.01 -14.91 -8.83
CA TYR A 207 5.00 -16.37 -8.90
C TYR A 207 4.92 -16.74 -10.40
N GLU A 208 5.99 -17.31 -10.94
CA GLU A 208 5.92 -18.00 -12.23
C GLU A 208 5.07 -19.26 -11.97
N LEU A 209 3.79 -19.20 -12.35
CA LEU A 209 2.95 -20.38 -12.41
C LEU A 209 3.45 -21.28 -13.55
N PRO A 210 3.65 -22.59 -13.33
CA PRO A 210 3.83 -23.55 -14.42
C PRO A 210 2.59 -23.65 -15.32
#